data_AF-A0AAU3XII9-F1
#
_entry.id   AF-A0AAU3XII9-F1
#
_cell.length_a   1.000
_cell.length_b   1.000
_cell.length_c   1.000
_cell.angle_alpha   90.00
_cell.angle_beta   90.00
_cell.angle_gamma   90.00
#
_symmetry.space_group_name_H-M   'P 1'
#
loop_
_entity.id
_entity.type
_entity.pdbx_description
1 polymer ?
#
loop_
_entity_poly.entity_id
_entity_poly.type
_entity_poly.pdbx_seq_one_letter_code
_entity_poly.pdbx_strand_id
1 'polypeptide(L)'
;MFMFLFLVVALAVVVAAVTLAVVGGGDNAVLPEASGERLQDPLPADRPVNRADVEALRFPVAVRGYRMVDVDDALGRLSAEIAERDARIADLESALAGARAATVTSLHKPEEGDHQ
;
A
#
# COMPACT_ATOMS: atom_id res chain seq x y z
N MET A 1 -45.28 39.03 -5.92
CA MET A 1 -43.87 39.46 -6.08
C MET A 1 -43.01 39.03 -4.90
N PHE A 2 -43.36 39.38 -3.65
CA PHE A 2 -42.60 38.99 -2.45
C PHE A 2 -42.43 37.48 -2.24
N MET A 3 -43.47 36.67 -2.49
CA MET A 3 -43.36 35.21 -2.35
C MET A 3 -42.40 34.56 -3.36
N PHE A 4 -42.31 35.12 -4.57
CA PHE A 4 -41.36 34.64 -5.58
C PHE A 4 -39.93 34.98 -5.18
N LEU A 5 -39.68 36.20 -4.70
CA LEU A 5 -38.37 36.58 -4.14
C LEU A 5 -37.98 35.71 -2.94
N PHE A 6 -38.94 35.40 -2.06
CA PHE A 6 -38.70 34.50 -0.94
C PHE A 6 -38.28 33.10 -1.40
N LEU A 7 -38.96 32.55 -2.42
CA LEU A 7 -38.61 31.25 -2.99
C LEU A 7 -37.21 31.26 -3.63
N VAL A 8 -36.87 32.32 -4.38
CA VAL A 8 -35.55 32.47 -4.99
C VAL A 8 -34.45 32.60 -3.93
N VAL A 9 -34.68 33.38 -2.87
CA VAL A 9 -33.73 33.50 -1.75
C VAL A 9 -33.59 32.17 -1.01
N ALA A 10 -34.70 31.48 -0.72
CA ALA A 10 -34.66 30.17 -0.09
C ALA A 10 -33.89 29.15 -0.94
N LEU A 11 -34.12 29.14 -2.25
CA LEU A 11 -33.36 28.30 -3.18
C LEU A 11 -31.87 28.67 -3.20
N ALA A 12 -31.54 29.95 -3.25
CA ALA A 12 -30.15 30.41 -3.22
C ALA A 12 -29.44 30.01 -1.93
N VAL A 13 -30.13 30.08 -0.78
CA VAL A 13 -29.60 29.64 0.53
C VAL A 13 -29.39 28.13 0.53
N VAL A 14 -30.34 27.34 0.03
CA VAL A 14 -30.20 25.88 -0.06
C VAL A 14 -29.04 25.50 -0.98
N VAL A 15 -28.95 26.11 -2.17
CA VAL A 15 -27.85 25.87 -3.11
C VAL A 15 -26.52 26.26 -2.49
N ALA A 16 -26.42 27.42 -1.85
CA ALA A 16 -25.22 27.88 -1.16
C ALA A 16 -24.83 26.95 0.00
N ALA A 17 -25.79 26.46 0.79
CA ALA A 17 -25.53 25.52 1.87
C ALA A 17 -25.03 24.17 1.34
N VAL A 18 -25.65 23.65 0.27
CA VAL A 18 -25.24 22.39 -0.37
C VAL A 18 -23.86 22.53 -1.02
N THR A 19 -23.59 23.61 -1.74
CA THR A 19 -22.27 23.84 -2.34
C THR A 19 -21.22 24.01 -1.26
N LEU A 20 -21.50 24.71 -0.17
CA LEU A 20 -20.56 24.87 0.94
C LEU A 20 -20.38 23.57 1.74
N ALA A 21 -21.37 22.67 1.78
CA ALA A 21 -21.20 21.34 2.36
C ALA A 21 -20.35 20.42 1.47
N VAL A 22 -20.54 20.48 0.15
CA VAL A 22 -19.80 19.67 -0.83
C VAL A 22 -18.37 20.19 -1.03
N VAL A 23 -18.19 21.52 -1.06
CA VAL A 23 -16.89 22.18 -1.29
C VAL A 23 -16.16 22.45 0.03
N GLY A 24 -16.88 22.86 1.07
CA GLY A 24 -16.34 23.22 2.39
C GLY A 24 -16.17 22.05 3.35
N GLY A 25 -16.33 20.81 2.90
CA GLY A 25 -15.90 19.60 3.62
C GLY A 25 -14.38 19.51 3.85
N GLY A 26 -13.59 20.49 3.38
CA GLY A 26 -12.13 20.56 3.56
C GLY A 26 -11.62 21.62 4.55
N ASP A 27 -12.33 22.72 4.83
CA ASP A 27 -11.67 23.94 5.36
C ASP A 27 -12.27 24.56 6.64
N ASN A 28 -13.20 23.91 7.34
CA ASN A 28 -13.62 24.36 8.68
C ASN A 28 -12.86 23.61 9.77
N ALA A 29 -11.73 24.17 10.16
CA ALA A 29 -10.87 23.73 11.25
C ALA A 29 -11.55 23.83 12.63
N VAL A 30 -12.45 22.89 12.99
CA VAL A 30 -12.88 22.62 14.38
C VAL A 30 -13.27 21.15 14.63
N LEU A 31 -12.83 20.20 13.80
CA LEU A 31 -13.00 18.78 14.08
C LEU A 31 -11.64 18.09 14.10
N PRO A 32 -11.37 17.22 15.09
CA PRO A 32 -10.07 16.58 15.25
C PRO A 32 -9.72 15.86 13.96
N GLU A 33 -8.44 15.90 13.55
CA GLU A 33 -7.91 15.24 12.36
C GLU A 33 -8.75 14.01 12.03
N ALA A 34 -9.63 14.14 11.03
CA ALA A 34 -10.46 13.03 10.61
C ALA A 34 -9.47 11.92 10.30
N SER A 35 -9.45 10.90 11.16
CA SER A 35 -8.45 9.85 11.11
C SER A 35 -8.49 9.33 9.68
N GLY A 36 -7.47 9.70 8.89
CA GLY A 36 -7.49 9.57 7.44
C GLY A 36 -7.95 8.17 7.13
N GLU A 37 -8.99 8.08 6.30
CA GLU A 37 -9.73 6.87 5.96
C GLU A 37 -8.75 5.70 5.91
N ARG A 38 -8.73 4.91 6.99
CA ARG A 38 -7.63 3.98 7.23
C ARG A 38 -7.69 2.95 6.12
N LEU A 39 -6.55 2.72 5.49
CA LEU A 39 -6.36 1.74 4.44
C LEU A 39 -7.06 0.45 4.87
N GLN A 40 -8.09 0.04 4.12
CA GLN A 40 -8.94 -1.10 4.49
C GLN A 40 -8.13 -2.40 4.60
N ASP A 41 -6.98 -2.45 3.93
CA ASP A 41 -6.00 -3.51 4.06
C ASP A 41 -4.58 -2.90 4.13
N PRO A 42 -4.09 -2.57 5.33
CA PRO A 42 -2.76 -1.99 5.49
C PRO A 42 -1.67 -3.00 5.12
N LEU A 43 -0.58 -2.52 4.54
CA LEU A 43 0.60 -3.35 4.30
C LEU A 43 1.06 -4.01 5.61
N PRO A 44 1.58 -5.25 5.56
CA PRO A 44 2.05 -5.96 6.74
C PRO A 44 3.18 -5.17 7.41
N ALA A 45 3.07 -4.99 8.73
CA ALA A 45 4.07 -4.28 9.54
C ALA A 45 5.09 -5.24 10.21
N ASP A 46 4.74 -6.51 10.27
CA ASP A 46 5.48 -7.58 10.95
C ASP A 46 6.38 -8.39 10.02
N ARG A 47 6.17 -8.29 8.70
CA ARG A 47 6.96 -8.99 7.67
C ARG A 47 7.25 -8.09 6.47
N PRO A 48 8.26 -8.44 5.65
CA PRO A 48 8.49 -7.77 4.37
C PRO A 48 7.25 -7.82 3.46
N VAL A 49 7.06 -6.73 2.72
CA VAL A 49 6.00 -6.58 1.72
C VAL A 49 6.36 -7.41 0.49
N ASN A 50 5.41 -8.23 0.04
CA ASN A 50 5.54 -8.98 -1.20
C ASN A 50 4.65 -8.38 -2.30
N ARG A 51 4.75 -8.94 -3.51
CA ARG A 51 3.93 -8.52 -4.65
C ARG A 51 2.43 -8.61 -4.42
N ALA A 52 1.95 -9.68 -3.78
CA ALA A 52 0.52 -9.88 -3.54
C ALA A 52 -0.05 -8.83 -2.58
N ASP A 53 0.74 -8.39 -1.59
CA ASP A 53 0.34 -7.34 -0.66
C ASP A 53 0.13 -5.99 -1.39
N VAL A 54 0.98 -5.67 -2.37
CA VAL A 54 0.83 -4.46 -3.17
C VAL A 54 -0.37 -4.55 -4.12
N GLU A 55 -0.63 -5.73 -4.70
CA GLU A 55 -1.80 -5.96 -5.56
C GLU A 55 -3.14 -5.90 -4.79
N ALA A 56 -3.12 -6.30 -3.52
CA ALA A 56 -4.27 -6.23 -2.60
C ALA A 56 -4.55 -4.81 -2.07
N LEU A 57 -3.57 -3.89 -2.19
CA LEU A 57 -3.64 -2.55 -1.63
C LEU A 57 -4.78 -1.71 -2.24
N ARG A 58 -5.61 -1.07 -1.40
CA ARG A 58 -6.73 -0.24 -1.85
C ARG A 58 -6.73 1.12 -1.17
N PHE A 59 -6.41 2.16 -1.93
CA PHE A 59 -6.42 3.53 -1.44
C PHE A 59 -7.83 4.12 -1.44
N PRO A 60 -8.25 4.82 -0.36
CA PRO A 60 -9.46 5.61 -0.36
C PRO A 60 -9.34 6.82 -1.31
N VAL A 61 -10.47 7.25 -1.86
CA VAL A 61 -10.52 8.40 -2.79
C VAL A 61 -10.65 9.70 -1.97
N ALA A 62 -9.79 10.68 -2.26
CA ALA A 62 -9.85 12.00 -1.65
C ALA A 62 -10.21 13.08 -2.68
N VAL A 63 -10.81 14.19 -2.22
CA VAL A 63 -11.17 15.38 -3.05
C VAL A 63 -9.96 15.91 -3.83
N ARG A 64 -8.76 15.76 -3.28
CA ARG A 64 -7.48 16.03 -3.94
C ARG A 64 -6.57 14.83 -3.74
N GLY A 65 -6.04 14.29 -4.83
CA GLY A 65 -5.15 13.12 -4.80
C GLY A 65 -4.30 13.02 -6.06
N TYR A 66 -3.36 12.08 -6.04
CA TYR A 66 -2.63 11.70 -7.25
C TYR A 66 -3.57 11.02 -8.25
N ARG A 67 -3.22 11.05 -9.53
CA ARG A 67 -4.00 10.36 -10.55
C ARG A 67 -3.83 8.86 -10.36
N MET A 68 -4.95 8.16 -10.25
CA MET A 68 -4.98 6.72 -9.99
C MET A 68 -4.16 5.93 -11.01
N VAL A 69 -4.25 6.26 -12.30
CA VAL A 69 -3.46 5.60 -13.36
C VAL A 69 -1.95 5.73 -13.12
N ASP A 70 -1.48 6.94 -12.80
CA ASP A 70 -0.04 7.18 -12.60
C ASP A 70 0.46 6.46 -11.33
N VAL A 71 -0.39 6.34 -10.31
CA VAL A 71 -0.10 5.60 -9.07
C VAL A 71 -0.09 4.09 -9.33
N ASP A 72 -1.09 3.57 -10.04
CA ASP A 72 -1.21 2.15 -10.35
C ASP A 72 -0.05 1.68 -11.25
N ASP A 73 0.36 2.49 -12.23
CA ASP A 73 1.51 2.21 -13.07
C ASP A 73 2.81 2.15 -12.25
N ALA A 74 3.00 3.11 -11.33
CA ALA A 74 4.16 3.14 -10.44
C ALA A 74 4.19 1.94 -9.49
N LEU A 75 3.04 1.59 -8.89
CA LEU A 75 2.91 0.44 -7.99
C LEU A 75 3.07 -0.89 -8.73
N GLY A 76 2.55 -1.00 -9.95
CA GLY A 76 2.73 -2.18 -10.80
C GLY A 76 4.20 -2.43 -11.12
N ARG A 77 4.95 -1.37 -11.46
CA ARG A 77 6.40 -1.46 -11.67
C ARG A 77 7.13 -1.87 -10.39
N LEU A 78 6.83 -1.22 -9.26
CA LEU A 78 7.47 -1.54 -7.98
C LEU A 78 7.19 -2.98 -7.54
N SER A 79 5.97 -3.47 -7.76
CA SER A 79 5.56 -4.86 -7.45
C SER A 79 6.37 -5.88 -8.25
N ALA A 80 6.66 -5.59 -9.52
CA ALA A 80 7.51 -6.42 -10.34
C ALA A 80 8.96 -6.45 -9.83
N GLU A 81 9.51 -5.29 -9.45
CA GLU A 81 10.86 -5.19 -8.89
C GLU A 81 10.99 -5.92 -7.54
N ILE A 82 9.97 -5.86 -6.68
CA ILE A 82 9.92 -6.62 -5.42
C ILE A 82 9.97 -8.12 -5.72
N ALA A 83 9.13 -8.61 -6.65
CA ALA A 83 9.11 -10.02 -7.01
C ALA A 83 10.46 -10.52 -7.56
N GLU A 84 11.14 -9.71 -8.37
CA GLU A 84 12.48 -10.05 -8.88
C GLU A 84 13.52 -10.11 -7.74
N ARG A 85 13.47 -9.15 -6.81
CA ARG A 85 14.36 -9.14 -5.63
C ARG A 85 14.12 -10.34 -4.73
N ASP A 86 12.86 -10.68 -4.46
CA ASP A 86 12.49 -11.82 -3.62
C ASP A 86 12.95 -13.14 -4.25
N ALA A 87 12.78 -13.31 -5.57
CA ALA A 87 13.31 -14.48 -6.29
C ALA A 87 14.83 -14.58 -6.15
N ARG A 88 15.53 -13.46 -6.34
CA ARG A 88 17.00 -13.42 -6.20
C ARG A 88 17.46 -13.72 -4.77
N ILE A 89 16.74 -13.25 -3.76
CA ILE A 89 17.02 -13.57 -2.36
C ILE A 89 16.84 -15.07 -2.11
N ALA A 90 15.74 -15.66 -2.58
CA ALA A 90 15.48 -17.09 -2.43
C ALA A 90 16.57 -17.97 -3.08
N ASP A 91 17.06 -17.56 -4.25
CA ASP A 91 18.16 -18.25 -4.94
C ASP A 91 19.46 -18.18 -4.12
N LEU A 92 19.79 -16.99 -3.59
CA LEU A 92 20.99 -16.79 -2.78
C LEU A 92 20.92 -17.57 -1.45
N GLU A 93 19.76 -17.57 -0.79
CA GLU A 93 19.53 -18.33 0.44
C GLU A 93 19.64 -19.84 0.20
N SER A 94 19.11 -20.32 -0.92
CA SER A 94 19.24 -21.73 -1.33
C SER A 94 20.69 -22.12 -1.59
N ALA A 95 21.45 -21.27 -2.29
CA ALA A 95 22.87 -21.50 -2.53
C ALA A 95 23.69 -21.50 -1.22
N LEU A 96 23.39 -20.58 -0.30
CA LEU A 96 24.01 -20.53 1.02
C LEU A 96 23.70 -21.78 1.84
N ALA A 97 22.45 -22.23 1.85
CA ALA A 97 22.03 -23.45 2.53
C ALA A 97 22.74 -24.68 1.97
N GLY A 98 22.85 -24.80 0.64
CA GLY A 98 23.60 -25.86 -0.03
C GLY A 98 25.09 -25.87 0.33
N ALA A 99 25.73 -24.70 0.34
CA ALA A 99 27.14 -24.58 0.72
C ALA A 99 27.40 -24.98 2.19
N ARG A 100 26.51 -24.59 3.10
CA ARG A 100 26.56 -25.01 4.51
C ARG A 100 26.42 -26.52 4.66
N ALA A 101 25.46 -27.13 3.97
CA ALA A 101 25.27 -28.59 4.01
C ALA A 101 26.49 -29.37 3.46
N ALA A 102 27.10 -28.89 2.37
CA ALA A 102 28.33 -29.47 1.82
C ALA A 102 29.51 -29.40 2.81
N THR A 103 29.65 -28.26 3.50
CA THR A 103 30.71 -28.06 4.50
C THR A 103 30.55 -29.03 5.68
N VAL A 104 29.33 -29.16 6.22
CA VAL A 104 29.03 -30.11 7.31
C VAL A 104 29.31 -31.55 6.89
N THR A 105 28.97 -31.91 5.65
CA THR A 105 29.24 -33.26 5.11
C THR A 105 30.74 -33.52 4.99
N SER A 106 31.54 -32.55 4.55
CA SER A 106 33.01 -32.70 4.46
C SER A 106 33.69 -32.87 5.82
N LEU A 107 33.16 -32.22 6.87
CA LEU A 107 33.66 -32.35 8.25
C LEU A 107 33.32 -33.71 8.87
N HIS A 108 32.27 -34.38 8.39
CA HIS A 108 31.82 -35.68 8.88
C HIS A 108 32.32 -36.85 8.03
N LYS A 109 33.20 -36.63 7.04
CA LYS A 109 33.82 -37.74 6.31
C LYS A 109 34.74 -38.49 7.29
N PRO A 110 34.44 -39.75 7.66
CA PRO A 110 35.31 -40.49 8.56
C PRO A 110 36.62 -40.77 7.83
N GLU A 111 37.73 -40.63 8.54
CA GLU A 111 39.03 -41.17 8.11
C GLU A 111 38.96 -42.71 8.17
N GLU A 112 38.22 -43.30 7.24
CA GLU A 112 38.20 -44.75 7.01
C GLU A 112 39.01 -45.03 5.74
N GLY A 113 40.26 -45.46 5.94
CA GLY A 113 41.02 -46.14 4.92
C GLY A 113 42.49 -45.74 4.83
N ASP A 114 43.27 -45.91 5.90
CA ASP A 114 44.70 -46.25 5.73
C ASP A 114 45.26 -47.04 6.93
N HIS A 115 44.64 -48.19 7.20
CA HIS A 115 45.24 -49.23 8.03
C HIS A 115 44.97 -50.60 7.40
N GLN A 116 45.66 -50.94 6.31
CA GLN A 116 46.20 -52.30 6.10
C GLN A 116 47.24 -52.37 4.99
#